data_AF-A0A968NYQ0-F1
#
_entry.id   AF-A0A968NYQ0-F1
#
_cell.length_a   1.000
_cell.length_b   1.000
_cell.length_c   1.000
_cell.angle_alpha   90.00
_cell.angle_beta   90.00
_cell.angle_gamma   90.00
#
_symmetry.space_group_name_H-M   'P 1'
#
loop_
_entity.id
_entity.type
_entity.pdbx_description
1 polymer ?
#
loop_
_entity_poly.entity_id
_entity_poly.type
_entity_poly.pdbx_seq_one_letter_code
_entity_poly.pdbx_strand_id
1 'polypeptide(L)' 'CIIEAMKLMNELEAEVAGEIVEILVQNGQPVEYGQPLMRVNPG' A
#
# COMPACT_ATOMS: atom_id res chain seq x y z
N CYS A 1 3.14 2.23 -4.00
CA CYS A 1 2.08 1.26 -4.38
C CYS A 1 1.07 1.99 -5.27
N ILE A 2 0.40 1.34 -6.23
CA ILE A 2 -0.62 2.00 -7.06
C ILE A 2 -1.98 1.36 -6.74
N ILE A 3 -2.99 2.20 -6.50
CA ILE A 3 -4.37 1.76 -6.24
C ILE A 3 -5.33 2.36 -7.26
N GLU A 4 -6.38 1.62 -7.62
CA GLU A 4 -7.48 2.15 -8.42
C GLU A 4 -8.64 2.53 -7.49
N ALA A 5 -9.01 3.81 -7.48
CA ALA A 5 -10.17 4.31 -6.75
C ALA A 5 -11.02 5.19 -7.67
N MET A 6 -12.32 4.92 -7.77
CA MET A 6 -13.25 5.69 -8.60
C MET A 6 -12.80 5.85 -10.07
N LYS A 7 -12.19 4.80 -10.65
CA LYS A 7 -11.58 4.78 -12.00
C LYS A 7 -10.33 5.68 -12.16
N LEU A 8 -9.75 6.12 -11.05
CA LEU A 8 -8.49 6.87 -11.02
C LEU A 8 -7.40 5.98 -10.45
N MET A 9 -6.22 6.01 -11.06
CA MET A 9 -5.03 5.34 -10.56
C MET A 9 -4.25 6.32 -9.69
N ASN A 10 -4.15 6.05 -8.40
CA ASN A 10 -3.42 6.87 -7.44
C ASN A 10 -2.16 6.16 -7.00
N GLU A 11 -1.05 6.91 -6.92
CA GLU A 11 0.16 6.45 -6.29
C GLU A 11 0.09 6.71 -4.78
N LEU A 12 0.40 5.68 -3.99
CA LEU A 12 0.58 5.76 -2.55
C LEU A 12 2.07 5.83 -2.24
N GLU A 13 2.44 6.90 -1.54
CA GLU A 13 3.78 7.14 -1.01
C GLU A 13 3.89 6.65 0.42
N ALA A 14 5.06 6.13 0.80
CA ALA A 14 5.32 5.76 2.18
C ALA A 14 5.58 7.03 3.01
N GLU A 15 4.91 7.15 4.15
CA GLU A 15 5.10 8.28 5.08
C GLU A 15 6.47 8.25 5.78
N VAL A 16 7.13 7.09 5.79
CA VAL A 16 8.41 6.85 6.44
C VAL A 16 9.39 6.17 5.48
N ALA A 17 10.67 6.53 5.60
CA ALA A 17 11.76 5.77 4.96
C ALA A 17 12.00 4.46 5.73
N GLY A 18 12.36 3.40 5.02
CA GLY A 18 12.64 2.10 5.63
C GLY A 18 12.65 0.94 4.63
N GLU A 19 12.75 -0.28 5.15
CA GLU A 19 12.71 -1.52 4.38
C GLU A 19 11.30 -2.12 4.38
N ILE A 20 10.83 -2.60 3.22
CA ILE A 20 9.58 -3.35 3.15
C ILE A 20 9.79 -4.74 3.74
N VAL A 21 9.15 -5.03 4.86
CA VAL A 21 9.28 -6.34 5.54
C VAL A 21 8.17 -7.32 5.15
N GLU A 22 7.01 -6.81 4.71
CA GLU A 22 5.88 -7.65 4.35
C GLU A 22 4.90 -6.92 3.41
N ILE A 23 4.35 -7.64 2.43
CA ILE A 23 3.24 -7.19 1.60
C ILE A 23 1.98 -7.94 2.05
N LEU A 24 0.95 -7.21 2.45
CA LEU A 24 -0.26 -7.77 3.10
C LEU A 24 -1.43 -8.00 2.13
N VAL A 25 -1.27 -7.61 0.87
CA VAL A 25 -2.31 -7.68 -0.16
C VAL A 25 -1.75 -8.23 -1.47
N GLN A 26 -2.62 -8.86 -2.26
CA GLN A 26 -2.27 -9.33 -3.61
C GLN A 26 -2.67 -8.31 -4.67
N ASN A 27 -2.02 -8.37 -5.84
CA ASN A 27 -2.39 -7.51 -6.96
C ASN A 27 -3.83 -7.79 -7.41
N GLY A 28 -4.61 -6.72 -7.61
CA GLY A 28 -6.03 -6.81 -7.96
C GLY A 28 -6.96 -7.22 -6.81
N GLN A 29 -6.43 -7.43 -5.60
CA GLN A 29 -7.25 -7.67 -4.43
C GLN A 29 -8.02 -6.38 -4.06
N PRO A 30 -9.35 -6.45 -3.84
CA PRO A 30 -10.11 -5.33 -3.29
C PRO A 30 -9.59 -4.95 -1.90
N VAL A 31 -9.49 -3.66 -1.62
CA VAL A 31 -9.06 -3.12 -0.33
C VAL A 31 -10.02 -2.05 0.16
N GLU A 32 -10.11 -1.91 1.47
CA GLU A 32 -10.97 -0.91 2.13
C GLU A 32 -10.15 0.27 2.69
N TYR A 33 -10.84 1.37 2.98
CA TYR A 33 -10.22 2.52 3.61
C TYR A 33 -9.64 2.16 4.99
N GLY A 34 -8.38 2.52 5.20
CA GLY A 34 -7.65 2.20 6.44
C GLY A 34 -7.09 0.78 6.51
N GLN A 35 -7.29 -0.05 5.48
CA GLN A 35 -6.69 -1.38 5.43
C GLN A 35 -5.16 -1.29 5.24
N PRO A 36 -4.36 -1.98 6.07
CA PRO A 36 -2.91 -2.06 5.88
C PRO A 36 -2.54 -2.79 4.58
N LEU A 37 -1.62 -2.21 3.80
CA LEU A 37 -1.18 -2.77 2.51
C LEU A 37 0.21 -3.41 2.56
N MET A 38 1.11 -2.83 3.36
CA MET A 38 2.47 -3.30 3.54
C MET A 38 2.99 -2.90 4.92
N ARG A 39 4.01 -3.61 5.39
CA ARG A 39 4.74 -3.26 6.61
C ARG A 39 6.11 -2.73 6.24
N VAL A 40 6.48 -1.62 6.85
CA VAL A 40 7.77 -0.95 6.67
C VAL A 40 8.53 -0.99 8.00
N ASN A 41 9.79 -1.40 7.97
CA ASN A 41 10.71 -1.26 9.08
C ASN A 41 11.58 0.00 8.86
N PRO A 42 11.41 1.07 9.65
CA PRO A 42 12.18 2.30 9.48
C PRO A 42 13.64 2.21 9.93
N GLY A 43 14.02 1.15 10.64
CA GLY A 43 15.33 1.00 11.30
C GLY A 43 15.23 1.11 12.82
#